data_AF-A0A1R4GLD1-F1
#
_entry.id   AF-A0A1R4GLD1-F1
#
_cell.length_a   1.000
_cell.length_b   1.000
_cell.length_c   1.000
_cell.angle_alpha   90.00
_cell.angle_beta   90.00
_cell.angle_gamma   90.00
#
_symmetry.space_group_name_H-M   'P 1'
#
loop_
_entity.id
_entity.type
_entity.pdbx_description
1 polymer ?
#
loop_
_entity_poly.entity_id
_entity_poly.type
_entity_poly.pdbx_seq_one_letter_code
_entity_poly.pdbx_strand_id
1 'polypeptide(L)'
;MPVVGGDSAGGTIASLAALTRRDAGQPVPPQVLAYPPFDPDCASPSYSAIPGAFPSAADLRAAWRQWLGRDPDAGLGLPATPLRAATLAGLTPVTLVVGEHDPVRDDVRAYACRLRSDRVRTSIATVADAGHADLLRPGSPVLTAVMAALAEPALAAPTGAGPTPPPKPPPGPAARPT
;
A
#
# COMPACT_ATOMS: atom_id res chain seq x y z
N MET A 1 -0.29 -8.58 -17.61
CA MET A 1 0.87 -8.20 -16.76
C MET A 1 0.84 -9.05 -15.50
N PRO A 2 1.99 -9.44 -14.93
CA PRO A 2 2.02 -10.10 -13.63
C PRO A 2 1.46 -9.16 -12.55
N VAL A 3 0.81 -9.74 -11.55
CA VAL A 3 0.39 -9.05 -10.32
C VAL A 3 1.61 -8.87 -9.42
N VAL A 4 1.71 -7.73 -8.73
CA VAL A 4 2.65 -7.56 -7.61
C VAL A 4 1.89 -7.73 -6.30
N GLY A 5 2.52 -8.34 -5.31
CA GLY A 5 1.88 -8.56 -4.02
C GLY A 5 2.87 -8.87 -2.93
N GLY A 6 2.35 -8.92 -1.72
CA GLY A 6 3.10 -9.23 -0.51
C GLY A 6 2.21 -9.13 0.71
N ASP A 7 2.67 -9.73 1.80
CA ASP A 7 1.99 -9.72 3.08
C ASP A 7 2.76 -8.88 4.11
N SER A 8 2.04 -8.28 5.05
CA SER A 8 2.62 -7.42 6.08
C SER A 8 3.60 -6.40 5.48
N ALA A 9 4.83 -6.30 5.98
CA ALA A 9 5.88 -5.42 5.44
C ALA A 9 6.12 -5.63 3.92
N GLY A 10 5.98 -6.85 3.41
CA GLY A 10 6.05 -7.14 1.98
C GLY A 10 4.95 -6.45 1.18
N GLY A 11 3.75 -6.29 1.73
CA GLY A 11 2.65 -5.54 1.12
C GLY A 11 2.94 -4.03 1.07
N THR A 12 3.60 -3.49 2.09
CA THR A 12 4.09 -2.11 2.13
C THR A 12 5.14 -1.88 1.04
N ILE A 13 6.11 -2.79 0.92
CA ILE A 13 7.15 -2.75 -0.11
C ILE A 13 6.54 -2.87 -1.52
N ALA A 14 5.60 -3.79 -1.73
CA ALA A 14 4.91 -3.96 -3.01
C ALA A 14 4.16 -2.67 -3.42
N SER A 15 3.51 -2.01 -2.46
CA SER A 15 2.83 -0.72 -2.68
C SER A 15 3.81 0.38 -3.10
N LEU A 16 4.94 0.49 -2.40
CA LEU A 16 5.99 1.46 -2.73
C LEU A 16 6.60 1.16 -4.11
N ALA A 17 6.85 -0.11 -4.43
CA ALA A 17 7.37 -0.50 -5.74
C ALA A 17 6.41 -0.11 -6.89
N ALA A 18 5.09 -0.24 -6.67
CA ALA A 18 4.09 0.22 -7.65
C ALA A 18 4.12 1.75 -7.84
N LEU A 19 4.26 2.51 -6.76
CA LEU A 19 4.43 3.97 -6.81
C LEU A 19 5.71 4.36 -7.56
N THR A 20 6.84 3.71 -7.26
CA THR A 20 8.12 3.94 -7.95
C THR A 20 8.00 3.71 -9.46
N ARG A 21 7.32 2.64 -9.88
CA ARG A 21 7.11 2.36 -11.31
C ARG A 21 6.25 3.42 -11.97
N ARG A 22 5.16 3.83 -11.32
CA ARG A 22 4.29 4.91 -11.81
C ARG A 22 5.08 6.21 -11.99
N ASP A 23 5.87 6.59 -10.98
CA ASP A 23 6.62 7.86 -11.01
C ASP A 23 7.74 7.85 -12.06
N ALA A 24 8.25 6.66 -12.39
CA ALA A 24 9.17 6.45 -13.51
C ALA A 24 8.48 6.38 -14.89
N GLY A 25 7.15 6.56 -14.97
CA GLY A 25 6.38 6.41 -16.21
C GLY A 25 6.37 4.98 -16.78
N GLN A 26 6.67 3.99 -15.94
CA GLN A 26 6.71 2.59 -16.32
C GLN A 26 5.34 1.94 -16.12
N PRO A 27 5.06 0.81 -16.80
CA PRO A 27 3.80 0.10 -16.58
C PRO A 27 3.65 -0.38 -15.13
N VAL A 28 2.52 -0.06 -14.51
CA VAL A 28 2.24 -0.37 -13.10
C VAL A 28 1.48 -1.70 -13.01
N PRO A 29 2.02 -2.75 -12.39
CA PRO A 29 1.30 -4.00 -12.22
C PRO A 29 0.14 -3.83 -11.22
N PRO A 30 -1.01 -4.50 -11.43
CA PRO A 30 -2.07 -4.55 -10.43
C PRO A 30 -1.56 -5.20 -9.14
N GLN A 31 -2.20 -4.89 -8.01
CA GLN A 31 -1.71 -5.20 -6.67
C GLN A 31 -2.67 -6.12 -5.91
N VAL A 32 -2.13 -7.15 -5.22
CA VAL A 32 -2.84 -7.92 -4.19
C VAL A 32 -2.01 -7.92 -2.92
N LEU A 33 -2.52 -7.30 -1.86
CA LEU A 33 -1.77 -7.02 -0.63
C LEU A 33 -2.48 -7.61 0.58
N ALA A 34 -1.78 -8.39 1.39
CA ALA A 34 -2.32 -8.97 2.61
C ALA A 34 -1.82 -8.19 3.85
N TYR A 35 -2.76 -7.56 4.55
CA TYR A 35 -2.59 -6.86 5.84
C TYR A 35 -1.32 -5.99 5.97
N PRO A 36 -1.00 -5.13 4.99
CA PRO A 36 0.18 -4.28 5.09
C PRO A 36 0.06 -3.24 6.23
N PRO A 37 1.08 -3.08 7.08
CA PRO A 37 1.21 -1.91 7.94
C PRO A 37 1.56 -0.69 7.09
N PHE A 38 0.87 0.43 7.32
CA PHE A 38 1.13 1.67 6.57
C PHE A 38 1.39 2.87 7.46
N ASP A 39 1.08 2.80 8.75
CA ASP A 39 1.28 3.88 9.71
C ASP A 39 2.51 3.60 10.60
N PRO A 40 3.61 4.37 10.43
CA PRO A 40 4.78 4.27 11.30
C PRO A 40 4.50 4.59 12.77
N ASP A 41 3.48 5.40 13.04
CA ASP A 41 3.15 5.85 14.40
C ASP A 41 2.24 4.84 15.11
N CYS A 42 1.66 3.89 14.37
CA CYS A 42 0.69 2.91 14.84
C CYS A 42 -0.39 3.57 15.72
N ALA A 43 -1.00 4.64 15.20
CA ALA A 43 -1.86 5.54 15.96
C ALA A 43 -3.34 5.13 15.95
N SER A 44 -3.74 4.28 15.00
CA SER A 44 -5.13 3.85 14.84
C SER A 44 -5.65 3.00 16.02
N PRO A 45 -6.96 3.07 16.35
CA PRO A 45 -7.53 2.30 17.46
C PRO A 45 -7.37 0.77 17.34
N SER A 46 -7.30 0.21 16.12
CA SER A 46 -7.09 -1.23 15.91
C SER A 46 -5.83 -1.78 16.58
N TYR A 47 -4.78 -0.95 16.75
CA TYR A 47 -3.53 -1.35 17.39
C TYR A 47 -3.65 -1.71 18.87
N SER A 48 -4.68 -1.23 19.56
CA SER A 48 -4.93 -1.49 20.97
C SER A 48 -6.27 -2.18 21.24
N ALA A 49 -7.02 -2.51 20.18
CA ALA A 49 -8.37 -3.06 20.31
C ALA A 49 -8.40 -4.46 20.96
N ILE A 50 -7.36 -5.26 20.72
CA ILE A 50 -7.26 -6.64 21.22
C ILE A 50 -5.96 -6.78 22.02
N PRO A 51 -6.05 -6.95 23.35
CA PRO A 51 -4.88 -7.17 24.18
C PRO A 51 -4.08 -8.40 23.74
N GLY A 52 -2.76 -8.24 23.58
CA GLY A 52 -1.87 -9.34 23.21
C GLY A 52 -1.94 -9.74 21.72
N ALA A 53 -2.64 -8.99 20.88
CA ALA A 53 -2.63 -9.22 19.44
C ALA A 53 -1.21 -9.03 18.86
N PHE A 54 -0.88 -9.87 17.88
CA PHE A 54 0.37 -9.77 17.12
C PHE A 54 0.12 -9.02 15.80
N PRO A 55 1.07 -8.18 15.34
CA PRO A 55 2.19 -7.64 16.10
C PRO A 55 1.71 -6.61 17.14
N SER A 56 2.46 -6.45 18.23
CA SER A 56 2.20 -5.35 19.14
C SER A 56 2.55 -4.01 18.48
N ALA A 57 1.85 -2.94 18.84
CA ALA A 57 2.18 -1.60 18.36
C ALA A 57 3.63 -1.18 18.71
N ALA A 58 4.15 -1.64 19.84
CA ALA A 58 5.53 -1.35 20.25
C ALA A 58 6.56 -2.01 19.34
N ASP A 59 6.35 -3.29 19.00
CA ASP A 59 7.23 -4.04 18.11
C ASP A 59 7.17 -3.47 16.69
N LEU A 60 5.97 -3.15 16.20
CA LEU A 60 5.81 -2.58 14.87
C LEU A 60 6.46 -1.19 14.76
N ARG A 61 6.33 -0.32 15.77
CA ARG A 61 7.07 0.95 15.82
C ARG A 61 8.59 0.74 15.85
N ALA A 62 9.07 -0.32 16.52
CA ALA A 62 10.49 -0.65 16.52
C ALA A 62 10.97 -1.07 15.12
N ALA A 63 10.18 -1.89 14.41
CA ALA A 63 10.45 -2.25 13.03
C ALA A 63 10.43 -1.01 12.10
N TRP A 64 9.47 -0.10 12.27
CA TRP A 64 9.44 1.16 11.54
C TRP A 64 10.67 2.03 11.80
N ARG A 65 11.15 2.15 13.05
CA ARG A 65 12.39 2.89 13.34
C ARG A 65 13.61 2.28 12.62
N GLN A 66 13.66 0.95 12.50
CA GLN A 66 14.73 0.28 11.75
C GLN A 66 14.59 0.53 10.24
N TRP A 67 13.37 0.48 9.70
CA TRP A 67 13.07 0.75 8.30
C TRP A 67 13.41 2.18 7.88
N LEU A 68 13.01 3.17 8.68
CA LEU A 68 13.22 4.59 8.42
C LEU A 68 14.68 5.04 8.59
N GLY A 69 15.47 4.27 9.36
CA GLY A 69 16.83 4.66 9.71
C GLY A 69 16.90 5.95 10.53
N ARG A 70 18.06 6.62 10.48
CA ARG A 70 18.31 7.86 11.25
C ARG A 70 17.85 9.13 10.54
N ASP A 71 17.72 9.07 9.22
CA ASP A 71 17.28 10.18 8.39
C ASP A 71 16.28 9.66 7.35
N PRO A 72 14.98 9.66 7.71
CA PRO A 72 13.92 9.13 6.85
C PRO A 72 13.78 9.88 5.52
N ASP A 73 14.30 11.10 5.47
CA ASP A 73 14.16 12.03 4.34
C ASP A 73 15.48 12.20 3.57
N ALA A 74 16.49 11.34 3.81
CA ALA A 74 17.85 11.40 3.27
C ALA A 74 18.00 11.26 1.73
N GLY A 75 16.99 11.64 0.95
CA GLY A 75 17.16 11.89 -0.49
C GLY A 75 16.92 10.70 -1.41
N LEU A 76 16.20 9.66 -0.96
CA LEU A 76 15.80 8.56 -1.86
C LEU A 76 14.69 8.95 -2.85
N GLY A 77 14.06 10.12 -2.68
CA GLY A 77 12.96 10.58 -3.53
C GLY A 77 11.70 9.70 -3.47
N LEU A 78 11.60 8.83 -2.46
CA LEU A 78 10.49 7.91 -2.23
C LEU A 78 9.90 8.12 -0.84
N PRO A 79 8.57 8.13 -0.68
CA PRO A 79 7.96 8.24 0.63
C PRO A 79 8.22 6.96 1.44
N ALA A 80 8.46 7.12 2.75
CA ALA A 80 8.68 6.01 3.67
C ALA A 80 7.53 4.98 3.74
N THR A 81 6.31 5.45 3.49
CA THR A 81 5.06 4.67 3.45
C THR A 81 4.19 5.22 2.32
N PRO A 82 3.40 4.40 1.62
CA PRO A 82 2.50 4.88 0.57
C PRO A 82 1.44 5.86 1.09
N LEU A 83 1.11 5.85 2.40
CA LEU A 83 0.23 6.88 2.99
C LEU A 83 0.81 8.30 2.93
N ARG A 84 2.12 8.46 2.76
CA ARG A 84 2.80 9.75 2.63
C ARG A 84 3.03 10.20 1.18
N ALA A 85 2.72 9.36 0.17
CA ALA A 85 2.83 9.77 -1.23
C ALA A 85 1.92 10.97 -1.53
N ALA A 86 2.30 11.96 -2.34
CA ALA A 86 1.44 13.13 -2.61
C ALA A 86 0.10 12.74 -3.27
N THR A 87 0.12 11.72 -4.14
CA THR A 87 -1.07 11.13 -4.76
C THR A 87 -0.82 9.63 -5.01
N LEU A 88 -1.91 8.87 -5.06
CA LEU A 88 -1.98 7.48 -5.47
C LEU A 88 -2.60 7.32 -6.86
N ALA A 89 -3.02 8.41 -7.51
CA ALA A 89 -3.59 8.38 -8.86
C ALA A 89 -2.58 7.78 -9.85
N GLY A 90 -3.11 7.10 -10.87
CA GLY A 90 -2.30 6.41 -11.88
C GLY A 90 -1.81 5.02 -11.46
N LEU A 91 -2.05 4.58 -10.22
CA LEU A 91 -1.93 3.17 -9.87
C LEU A 91 -3.01 2.34 -10.56
N THR A 92 -2.66 1.09 -10.87
CA THR A 92 -3.60 0.06 -11.36
C THR A 92 -4.42 -0.53 -10.21
N PRO A 93 -5.42 -1.40 -10.48
CA PRO A 93 -6.31 -1.90 -9.45
C PRO A 93 -5.56 -2.53 -8.27
N VAL A 94 -6.05 -2.26 -7.06
CA VAL A 94 -5.49 -2.75 -5.79
C VAL A 94 -6.55 -3.55 -5.06
N THR A 95 -6.23 -4.79 -4.71
CA THR A 95 -7.03 -5.60 -3.79
C THR A 95 -6.29 -5.75 -2.47
N LEU A 96 -6.97 -5.39 -1.39
CA LEU A 96 -6.47 -5.48 -0.02
C LEU A 96 -7.18 -6.63 0.69
N VAL A 97 -6.44 -7.45 1.44
CA VAL A 97 -6.99 -8.51 2.28
C VAL A 97 -6.53 -8.26 3.70
N VAL A 98 -7.41 -8.24 4.70
CA VAL A 98 -7.01 -8.02 6.10
C VAL A 98 -7.91 -8.77 7.06
N GLY A 99 -7.37 -9.24 8.18
CA GLY A 99 -8.16 -9.87 9.23
C GLY A 99 -8.99 -8.88 10.03
N GLU A 100 -10.14 -9.31 10.54
CA GLU A 100 -11.00 -8.52 11.42
C GLU A 100 -10.31 -8.13 12.74
N HIS A 101 -9.48 -9.05 13.26
CA HIS A 101 -8.72 -8.94 14.50
C HIS A 101 -7.27 -8.50 14.28
N ASP A 102 -6.90 -8.09 13.06
CA ASP A 102 -5.55 -7.64 12.75
C ASP A 102 -5.28 -6.23 13.31
N PRO A 103 -4.19 -6.01 14.07
CA PRO A 103 -3.80 -4.68 14.56
C PRO A 103 -3.67 -3.63 13.45
N VAL A 104 -3.30 -4.02 12.22
CA VAL A 104 -3.12 -3.09 11.08
C VAL A 104 -4.41 -2.87 10.27
N ARG A 105 -5.55 -3.41 10.71
CA ARG A 105 -6.82 -3.31 9.97
C ARG A 105 -7.19 -1.89 9.60
N ASP A 106 -7.03 -0.94 10.51
CA ASP A 106 -7.41 0.44 10.25
C ASP A 106 -6.42 1.14 9.30
N ASP A 107 -5.14 0.75 9.27
CA ASP A 107 -4.18 1.20 8.24
C ASP A 107 -4.62 0.79 6.84
N VAL A 108 -5.00 -0.48 6.68
CA VAL A 108 -5.48 -1.03 5.41
C VAL A 108 -6.73 -0.29 4.96
N ARG A 109 -7.66 0.00 5.88
CA ARG A 109 -8.86 0.79 5.60
C ARG A 109 -8.52 2.23 5.21
N ALA A 110 -7.58 2.87 5.90
CA ALA A 110 -7.13 4.23 5.59
C ALA A 110 -6.51 4.29 4.19
N TYR A 111 -5.65 3.34 3.84
CA TYR A 111 -5.05 3.25 2.51
C TYR A 111 -6.11 2.99 1.42
N ALA A 112 -7.07 2.10 1.67
CA ALA A 112 -8.19 1.85 0.76
C ALA A 112 -9.01 3.12 0.48
N CYS A 113 -9.31 3.90 1.53
CA CYS A 113 -10.03 5.17 1.41
C CYS A 113 -9.24 6.17 0.57
N ARG A 114 -7.93 6.23 0.78
CA ARG A 114 -7.03 7.12 0.03
C ARG A 114 -6.95 6.74 -1.44
N LEU A 115 -6.76 5.46 -1.75
CA LEU A 115 -6.76 4.93 -3.12
C LEU A 115 -8.05 5.31 -3.86
N ARG A 116 -9.22 5.09 -3.23
CA ARG A 116 -10.52 5.44 -3.82
C ARG A 116 -10.68 6.94 -4.03
N SER A 117 -10.20 7.75 -3.08
CA SER A 117 -10.24 9.22 -3.19
C SER A 117 -9.41 9.71 -4.39
N ASP A 118 -8.28 9.05 -4.66
CA ASP A 118 -7.44 9.28 -5.84
C ASP A 118 -7.92 8.52 -7.10
N ARG A 119 -9.16 8.02 -7.07
CA ARG A 119 -9.84 7.29 -8.16
C ARG A 119 -9.12 6.02 -8.64
N VAL A 120 -8.36 5.38 -7.77
CA VAL A 120 -7.83 4.04 -8.00
C VAL A 120 -8.93 3.01 -7.71
N ARG A 121 -9.06 2.01 -8.59
CA ARG A 121 -10.00 0.91 -8.38
C ARG A 121 -9.52 0.06 -7.20
N THR A 122 -10.32 -0.03 -6.14
CA THR A 122 -9.89 -0.67 -4.90
C THR A 122 -10.95 -1.58 -4.30
N SER A 123 -10.58 -2.85 -4.13
CA SER A 123 -11.33 -3.86 -3.39
C SER A 123 -10.69 -4.11 -2.03
N ILE A 124 -11.51 -4.39 -1.01
CA ILE A 124 -11.03 -4.81 0.30
C ILE A 124 -11.83 -6.03 0.76
N ALA A 125 -11.13 -7.10 1.13
CA ALA A 125 -11.70 -8.28 1.77
C ALA A 125 -11.30 -8.25 3.25
N THR A 126 -12.29 -8.20 4.14
CA THR A 126 -12.07 -8.37 5.58
C THR A 126 -12.41 -9.81 5.94
N VAL A 127 -11.46 -10.53 6.55
CA VAL A 127 -11.61 -11.94 6.91
C VAL A 127 -11.99 -12.04 8.38
N ALA A 128 -13.17 -12.58 8.64
CA ALA A 128 -13.71 -12.73 10.00
C ALA A 128 -12.78 -13.60 10.87
N ASP A 129 -12.70 -13.26 12.14
CA ASP A 129 -11.91 -13.95 13.18
C ASP A 129 -10.39 -14.07 12.94
N ALA A 130 -9.87 -13.58 11.81
CA ALA A 130 -8.46 -13.67 11.47
C ALA A 130 -7.64 -12.51 12.07
N GLY A 131 -6.44 -12.84 12.56
CA GLY A 131 -5.43 -11.89 13.02
C GLY A 131 -4.27 -11.73 12.03
N HIS A 132 -3.24 -10.99 12.44
CA HIS A 132 -2.05 -10.80 11.61
C HIS A 132 -1.30 -12.10 11.38
N ALA A 133 -0.67 -12.21 10.21
CA ALA A 133 0.06 -13.41 9.76
C ALA A 133 -0.78 -14.70 9.67
N ASP A 134 -2.12 -14.61 9.77
CA ASP A 134 -2.99 -15.78 9.62
C ASP A 134 -2.79 -16.49 8.27
N LEU A 135 -2.39 -15.76 7.21
CA LEU A 135 -1.99 -16.30 5.90
C LEU A 135 -1.07 -17.53 5.98
N LEU A 136 -0.18 -17.56 6.97
CA LEU A 136 0.84 -18.59 7.14
C LEU A 136 0.32 -19.84 7.89
N ARG A 137 -0.91 -19.79 8.42
CA ARG A 137 -1.53 -20.93 9.10
C ARG A 137 -2.05 -21.95 8.10
N PRO A 138 -1.92 -23.27 8.37
CA PRO A 138 -2.61 -24.29 7.58
C PRO A 138 -4.12 -24.03 7.53
N GLY A 139 -4.70 -24.08 6.33
CA GLY A 139 -6.13 -23.82 6.12
C GLY A 139 -6.54 -22.35 6.35
N SER A 140 -5.61 -21.41 6.25
CA SER A 140 -5.87 -19.98 6.47
C SER A 140 -7.02 -19.45 5.60
N PRO A 141 -8.08 -18.88 6.20
CA PRO A 141 -9.10 -18.17 5.44
C PRO A 141 -8.54 -16.90 4.77
N VAL A 142 -7.45 -16.32 5.30
CA VAL A 142 -6.75 -15.21 4.64
C VAL A 142 -6.08 -15.68 3.35
N LEU A 143 -5.45 -16.85 3.33
CA LEU A 143 -4.89 -17.42 2.10
C LEU A 143 -5.99 -17.69 1.07
N THR A 144 -7.13 -18.24 1.50
CA THR A 144 -8.29 -18.41 0.61
C THR A 144 -8.75 -17.09 0.01
N ALA A 145 -8.84 -16.03 0.81
CA ALA A 145 -9.22 -14.70 0.34
C ALA A 145 -8.19 -14.10 -0.64
N VAL A 146 -6.89 -14.30 -0.40
CA VAL A 146 -5.82 -13.87 -1.32
C VAL A 146 -5.89 -14.63 -2.64
N MET A 147 -6.12 -15.96 -2.61
CA MET A 147 -6.26 -16.76 -3.83
C MET A 147 -7.51 -16.38 -4.63
N ALA A 148 -8.63 -16.10 -3.95
CA ALA A 148 -9.83 -15.57 -4.59
C ALA A 148 -9.55 -14.21 -5.23
N ALA A 149 -8.88 -13.30 -4.50
CA ALA A 149 -8.47 -12.01 -5.03
C ALA A 149 -7.61 -12.15 -6.29
N LEU A 150 -6.62 -13.05 -6.31
CA LEU A 150 -5.78 -13.29 -7.48
C LEU A 150 -6.55 -13.83 -8.70
N ALA A 151 -7.67 -14.52 -8.48
CA ALA A 151 -8.53 -15.02 -9.54
C ALA A 151 -9.52 -13.97 -10.08
N GLU A 152 -9.63 -12.79 -9.45
CA GLU A 152 -10.60 -11.77 -9.84
C GLU A 152 -10.31 -11.19 -11.24
N PRO A 153 -11.29 -11.25 -12.17
CA PRO A 153 -11.14 -10.65 -13.51
C PRO A 153 -10.86 -9.15 -13.48
N ALA A 154 -11.26 -8.47 -12.39
CA ALA A 154 -11.06 -7.04 -12.19
C ALA A 154 -9.58 -6.62 -12.15
N LEU A 155 -8.65 -7.54 -11.82
CA LEU A 155 -7.20 -7.34 -11.89
C LEU A 155 -6.66 -7.42 -13.32
N ALA A 156 -7.38 -8.09 -14.24
CA ALA A 156 -6.97 -8.29 -15.63
C ALA A 156 -7.44 -7.17 -16.57
N ALA A 157 -8.44 -6.38 -16.16
CA ALA A 157 -9.00 -5.31 -16.99
C ALA A 157 -8.08 -4.07 -16.98
N PRO A 158 -7.66 -3.54 -18.16
CA PRO A 158 -6.89 -2.31 -18.21
C PRO A 158 -7.71 -1.17 -17.60
N THR A 159 -7.06 -0.33 -16.79
CA THR A 159 -7.61 0.97 -16.42
C THR A 159 -7.69 1.79 -17.70
N GLY A 160 -8.90 2.19 -18.11
CA GLY A 160 -9.09 3.13 -19.22
C GLY A 160 -8.22 4.37 -18.99
N ALA A 161 -7.62 4.86 -20.09
CA ALA A 161 -6.71 6.00 -20.20
C ALA A 161 -6.45 6.77 -18.89
N GLY A 162 -5.23 6.63 -18.34
CA GLY A 162 -4.78 7.39 -17.18
C GLY A 162 -4.92 8.91 -17.36
N PRO A 163 -4.95 9.68 -16.27
CA PRO A 163 -5.05 11.13 -16.34
C PRO A 163 -3.90 11.69 -17.19
N THR A 164 -4.22 12.69 -18.01
CA THR A 164 -3.25 13.44 -18.81
C THR A 164 -2.14 13.96 -17.90
N PRO A 165 -0.85 13.78 -18.23
CA PRO A 165 0.23 14.27 -17.40
C PRO A 165 0.10 15.80 -17.20
N PRO A 166 0.50 16.33 -16.03
CA PRO A 166 0.46 17.77 -15.79
C PRO A 166 1.31 18.49 -16.86
N PRO A 167 0.89 19.70 -17.29
CA PRO A 167 1.64 20.46 -18.28
C PRO A 167 3.07 20.72 -17.79
N LYS A 168 4.05 20.56 -18.69
CA LYS A 168 5.44 20.90 -18.39
C LYS A 168 5.51 22.34 -17.87
N PRO A 169 6.32 22.61 -16.82
CA PRO A 169 6.55 23.98 -16.37
C PRO A 169 7.10 24.81 -17.54
N PRO A 170 6.73 26.10 -17.64
CA PRO A 170 7.23 26.97 -18.69
C PRO A 170 8.76 27.02 -18.64
N PRO A 171 9.45 27.10 -19.79
CA PRO A 171 10.89 27.27 -19.81
C PRO A 171 11.27 28.51 -19.00
N GLY A 172 12.23 28.36 -18.09
CA GLY A 172 12.76 29.46 -17.29
C GLY A 172 13.28 30.59 -18.18
N PRO A 173 13.30 31.84 -17.68
CA PRO A 173 13.69 32.99 -18.47
C PRO A 173 15.09 32.79 -19.06
N ALA A 174 15.21 32.97 -20.37
CA ALA A 174 16.49 32.93 -21.06
C ALA A 174 17.45 33.95 -20.42
N ALA A 175 18.65 33.49 -20.07
CA ALA A 175 19.71 34.36 -19.59
C ALA A 175 19.99 35.45 -20.63
N ARG A 176 19.89 36.72 -20.24
CA ARG A 176 20.29 37.85 -21.08
C ARG A 176 21.82 37.78 -21.29
N PRO A 177 22.31 37.87 -22.53
CA PRO A 177 23.74 38.05 -22.76
C PRO A 177 24.19 39.41 -22.22
N THR A 178 25.31 39.39 -21.48
CA THR A 178 26.09 40.54 -21.02
C THR A 178 26.88 41.18 -22.14
#